data_AF-A0A7W7QPC2-F1
#
_entry.id   AF-A0A7W7QPC2-F1
#
_cell.length_a   1.000
_cell.length_b   1.000
_cell.length_c   1.000
_cell.angle_alpha   90.00
_cell.angle_beta   90.00
_cell.angle_gamma   90.00
#
_symmetry.space_group_name_H-M   'P 1'
#
loop_
_entity.id
_entity.type
_entity.pdbx_description
1 polymer ?
#
loop_
_entity_poly.entity_id
_entity_poly.type
_entity_poly.pdbx_seq_one_letter_code
_entity_poly.pdbx_strand_id
1 'polypeptide(L)'
;MRDDDTLRIEWPEPADDTEVVLRHAETGEERSGTDLTGLRAGIWLASHRGEPLATDDPGFSLDDLIAYAGTPRDREIRAFRTSAGILALTVREVEPYVEVTGVVADGGVIEVEGLVAYGAPYEGAARLVAVPRKGAEPVSGPATFGGRRFGGSVLIEPMADGQARKRVFWDLHAEVDGVRLPLAARLDDVAEKKAKVRFPAQHVGQIRVRPYYTDSDSLAVALSVEEEAA
;
A
#
# COMPACT_ATOMS: atom_id res chain seq x y z
N MET A 1 -18.03 -14.88 9.51
CA MET A 1 -17.82 -13.56 8.89
C MET A 1 -17.44 -12.64 10.04
N ARG A 2 -16.18 -12.20 10.15
CA ARG A 2 -15.86 -11.22 11.19
C ARG A 2 -16.48 -9.90 10.73
N ASP A 3 -17.19 -9.26 11.65
CA ASP A 3 -17.75 -7.93 11.46
C ASP A 3 -16.61 -6.90 11.59
N ASP A 4 -15.80 -6.83 10.53
CA ASP A 4 -14.58 -6.00 10.48
C ASP A 4 -14.88 -4.56 10.02
N ASP A 5 -16.11 -4.30 9.55
CA ASP A 5 -16.61 -2.95 9.20
C ASP A 5 -17.51 -2.38 10.31
N THR A 6 -17.21 -2.74 11.56
CA THR A 6 -17.79 -2.10 12.76
C THR A 6 -16.74 -1.21 13.41
N LEU A 7 -17.09 0.05 13.67
CA LEU A 7 -16.27 0.93 14.49
C LEU A 7 -16.22 0.41 15.92
N ARG A 8 -15.06 -0.11 16.33
CA ARG A 8 -14.84 -0.52 17.72
C ARG A 8 -14.34 0.67 18.50
N ILE A 9 -15.09 1.04 19.53
CA ILE A 9 -14.75 2.14 20.42
C ILE A 9 -14.55 1.53 21.81
N GLU A 10 -13.34 1.66 22.35
CA GLU A 10 -13.09 1.35 23.75
C GLU A 10 -13.57 2.54 24.59
N TRP A 11 -14.76 2.41 25.15
CA TRP A 11 -15.33 3.42 26.02
C TRP A 11 -14.92 3.18 27.48
N PRO A 12 -14.55 4.23 28.24
CA PRO A 12 -14.34 4.10 29.68
C PRO A 12 -15.61 3.65 30.42
N GLU A 13 -16.78 4.03 29.92
CA GLU A 13 -18.11 3.56 30.37
C GLU A 13 -18.95 3.21 29.13
N PRO A 14 -19.69 2.08 29.11
CA PRO A 14 -20.47 1.67 27.94
C PRO A 14 -21.52 2.74 27.59
N ALA A 15 -21.32 3.39 26.44
CA ALA A 15 -22.26 4.35 25.87
C ALA A 15 -23.35 3.63 25.05
N ASP A 16 -24.46 4.33 24.78
CA ASP A 16 -25.50 3.84 23.88
C ASP A 16 -25.01 4.00 22.43
N ASP A 17 -24.74 2.89 21.74
CA ASP A 17 -24.17 2.87 20.37
C ASP A 17 -25.01 3.67 19.35
N THR A 18 -26.29 3.97 19.67
CA THR A 18 -27.18 4.80 18.85
C THR A 18 -26.80 6.30 18.81
N GLU A 19 -25.88 6.75 19.65
CA GLU A 19 -25.51 8.17 19.78
C GLU A 19 -24.29 8.60 18.97
N VAL A 20 -23.59 7.65 18.31
CA VAL A 20 -22.48 7.98 17.40
C VAL A 20 -23.02 8.49 16.08
N VAL A 21 -22.56 9.66 15.63
CA VAL A 21 -22.89 10.24 14.33
C VAL A 21 -21.62 10.45 13.52
N LEU A 22 -21.59 9.84 12.34
CA LEU A 22 -20.57 10.03 11.31
C LEU A 22 -21.08 11.05 10.30
N ARG A 23 -20.36 12.15 10.11
CA ARG A 23 -20.69 13.18 9.12
C ARG A 23 -19.64 13.27 8.03
N HIS A 24 -20.05 13.12 6.77
CA HIS A 24 -19.16 13.29 5.62
C HIS A 24 -18.73 14.75 5.49
N ALA A 25 -17.41 15.01 5.52
CA ALA A 25 -16.84 16.35 5.63
C ALA A 25 -17.21 17.25 4.43
N GLU A 26 -17.28 16.69 3.22
CA GLU A 26 -17.58 17.46 2.00
C GLU A 26 -19.08 17.67 1.75
N THR A 27 -19.90 16.63 1.89
CA THR A 27 -21.31 16.66 1.49
C THR A 27 -22.27 16.92 2.65
N GLY A 28 -21.81 16.77 3.90
CA GLY A 28 -22.65 16.85 5.08
C GLY A 28 -23.60 15.67 5.27
N GLU A 29 -23.46 14.58 4.49
CA GLU A 29 -24.20 13.33 4.71
C GLU A 29 -23.94 12.79 6.13
N GLU A 30 -24.98 12.34 6.82
CA GLU A 30 -24.88 11.81 8.17
C GLU A 30 -25.31 10.34 8.24
N ARG A 31 -24.61 9.56 9.06
CA ARG A 31 -24.92 8.16 9.39
C ARG A 31 -24.83 7.98 10.90
N SER A 32 -25.82 7.32 11.49
CA SER A 32 -25.86 7.03 12.92
C SER A 32 -25.41 5.59 13.18
N GLY A 33 -24.73 5.39 14.30
CA GLY A 33 -24.24 4.09 14.75
C GLY A 33 -22.79 3.79 14.38
N THR A 34 -22.38 2.57 14.67
CA THR A 34 -21.01 2.07 14.51
C THR A 34 -20.84 1.14 13.30
N ASP A 35 -21.92 0.81 12.59
CA ASP A 35 -21.87 0.08 11.32
C ASP A 35 -21.33 0.99 10.21
N LEU A 36 -20.16 0.64 9.69
CA LEU A 36 -19.45 1.40 8.65
C LEU A 36 -19.75 0.86 7.24
N THR A 37 -20.66 -0.12 7.14
CA THR A 37 -21.04 -0.71 5.87
C THR A 37 -21.68 0.33 4.95
N GLY A 38 -21.15 0.45 3.73
CA GLY A 38 -21.74 1.29 2.70
C GLY A 38 -21.43 2.78 2.84
N LEU A 39 -20.53 3.17 3.74
CA LEU A 39 -19.99 4.53 3.73
C LEU A 39 -19.36 4.84 2.37
N ARG A 40 -19.74 5.99 1.79
CA ARG A 40 -19.10 6.51 0.59
C ARG A 40 -17.64 6.90 0.85
N ALA A 41 -16.85 6.86 -0.21
CA ALA A 41 -15.48 7.36 -0.18
C ALA A 41 -15.43 8.83 0.23
N GLY A 42 -14.45 9.18 1.06
CA GLY A 42 -14.27 10.51 1.63
C GLY A 42 -13.84 10.49 3.09
N ILE A 43 -13.88 11.66 3.72
CA ILE A 43 -13.58 11.82 5.15
C ILE A 43 -14.89 11.93 5.93
N TRP A 44 -15.00 11.16 7.00
CA TRP A 44 -16.13 11.16 7.92
C TRP A 44 -15.67 11.59 9.30
N LEU A 45 -16.35 12.56 9.90
CA LEU A 45 -16.06 13.03 11.26
C LEU A 45 -16.99 12.33 12.24
N ALA A 46 -16.43 11.75 13.30
CA ALA A 46 -17.19 11.07 14.34
C ALA A 46 -17.51 12.02 15.50
N SER A 47 -18.77 12.00 15.92
CA SER A 47 -19.27 12.74 17.08
C SER A 47 -20.18 11.85 17.92
N HIS A 48 -20.33 12.20 19.19
CA HIS A 48 -21.25 11.56 20.12
C HIS A 48 -21.96 12.66 20.90
N ARG A 49 -23.29 12.65 20.87
CA ARG A 49 -24.14 13.73 21.44
C ARG A 49 -23.78 15.13 20.93
N GLY A 50 -23.33 15.24 19.68
CA GLY A 50 -22.95 16.51 19.04
C GLY A 50 -21.55 17.02 19.38
N GLU A 51 -20.82 16.31 20.26
CA GLU A 51 -19.44 16.63 20.61
C GLU A 51 -18.46 15.66 19.91
N PRO A 52 -17.20 16.05 19.66
CA PRO A 52 -16.19 15.14 19.13
C PRO A 52 -16.07 13.86 19.96
N LEU A 53 -15.96 12.71 19.29
CA LEU A 53 -15.81 11.42 19.95
C LEU A 53 -14.51 11.38 20.78
N ALA A 54 -14.64 11.21 22.09
CA ALA A 54 -13.49 11.00 22.97
C ALA A 54 -13.16 9.50 23.02
N THR A 55 -11.97 9.13 22.54
CA THR A 55 -11.39 7.79 22.68
C THR A 55 -9.98 7.92 23.25
N ASP A 56 -9.39 6.87 23.78
CA ASP A 56 -8.04 6.84 24.36
C ASP A 56 -6.97 6.29 23.39
N ASP A 57 -7.41 5.74 22.25
CA ASP A 57 -6.53 5.17 21.23
C ASP A 57 -5.86 6.26 20.37
N PRO A 58 -4.63 6.03 19.88
CA PRO A 58 -3.90 6.99 19.05
C PRO A 58 -4.39 7.03 17.59
N GLY A 59 -5.38 6.20 17.20
CA GLY A 59 -5.89 6.10 15.85
C GLY A 59 -5.01 5.32 14.87
N PHE A 60 -3.98 4.60 15.35
CA PHE A 60 -3.09 3.80 14.50
C PHE A 60 -2.61 2.53 15.20
N SER A 61 -2.71 1.40 14.48
CA SER A 61 -2.15 0.10 14.85
C SER A 61 -1.76 -0.64 13.58
N LEU A 62 -0.46 -0.85 13.36
CA LEU A 62 0.03 -1.51 12.15
C LEU A 62 -0.50 -2.95 12.04
N ASP A 63 -0.52 -3.68 13.16
CA ASP A 63 -0.99 -5.07 13.19
C ASP A 63 -2.49 -5.16 12.85
N ASP A 64 -3.32 -4.23 13.34
CA ASP A 64 -4.74 -4.19 13.01
C ASP A 64 -4.98 -3.78 11.56
N LEU A 65 -4.17 -2.86 11.01
CA LEU A 65 -4.24 -2.49 9.59
C LEU A 65 -3.85 -3.66 8.69
N ILE A 66 -2.81 -4.42 9.05
CA ILE A 66 -2.43 -5.64 8.33
C ILE A 66 -3.53 -6.69 8.43
N ALA A 67 -4.13 -6.89 9.61
CA ALA A 67 -5.22 -7.83 9.81
C ALA A 67 -6.48 -7.44 9.02
N TYR A 68 -6.80 -6.14 8.98
CA TYR A 68 -7.90 -5.57 8.19
C TYR A 68 -7.65 -5.75 6.68
N ALA A 69 -6.48 -5.35 6.17
CA ALA A 69 -6.09 -5.62 4.79
C ALA A 69 -5.98 -7.14 4.48
N GLY A 70 -5.90 -7.93 5.54
CA GLY A 70 -5.95 -9.39 5.63
C GLY A 70 -7.22 -10.08 5.10
N THR A 71 -8.21 -9.35 4.59
CA THR A 71 -9.44 -9.93 4.00
C THR A 71 -9.79 -9.32 2.64
N PRO A 72 -10.49 -10.05 1.74
CA PRO A 72 -10.95 -9.51 0.47
C PRO A 72 -11.98 -8.40 0.66
N ARG A 73 -11.76 -7.25 0.01
CA ARG A 73 -12.66 -6.07 0.07
C ARG A 73 -12.35 -5.09 -1.07
N ASP A 74 -13.33 -4.29 -1.44
CA ASP A 74 -13.24 -3.22 -2.45
C ASP A 74 -13.13 -1.83 -1.83
N ARG A 75 -13.11 -1.76 -0.50
CA ARG A 75 -13.05 -0.53 0.28
C ARG A 75 -12.07 -0.66 1.45
N GLU A 76 -11.36 0.41 1.70
CA GLU A 76 -10.54 0.63 2.88
C GLU A 76 -11.20 1.67 3.78
N ILE A 77 -11.23 1.40 5.08
CA ILE A 77 -11.65 2.33 6.11
C ILE A 77 -10.50 2.47 7.10
N ARG A 78 -10.03 3.70 7.32
CA ARG A 78 -8.99 4.02 8.30
C ARG A 78 -9.47 5.05 9.29
N ALA A 79 -9.40 4.72 10.57
CA ALA A 79 -9.50 5.72 11.63
C ALA A 79 -8.22 6.56 11.67
N PHE A 80 -8.37 7.85 12.00
CA PHE A 80 -7.27 8.75 12.30
C PHE A 80 -7.77 9.89 13.18
N ARG A 81 -6.85 10.65 13.79
CA ARG A 81 -7.19 11.87 14.51
C ARG A 81 -6.79 13.10 13.72
N THR A 82 -7.70 14.07 13.66
CA THR A 82 -7.39 15.41 13.16
C THR A 82 -6.44 16.14 14.11
N SER A 83 -5.85 17.25 13.65
CA SER A 83 -5.03 18.13 14.50
C SER A 83 -5.81 18.75 15.67
N ALA A 84 -7.15 18.74 15.61
CA ALA A 84 -8.03 19.17 16.70
C ALA A 84 -8.41 18.02 17.65
N GLY A 85 -7.86 16.80 17.46
CA GLY A 85 -8.14 15.63 18.29
C GLY A 85 -9.43 14.87 17.93
N ILE A 86 -10.20 15.37 16.96
CA ILE A 86 -11.46 14.73 16.50
C ILE A 86 -11.14 13.41 15.80
N LEU A 87 -11.83 12.33 16.20
CA LEU A 87 -11.80 11.06 15.47
C LEU A 87 -12.44 11.26 14.08
N ALA A 88 -11.73 10.82 13.06
CA ALA A 88 -12.21 10.81 11.70
C ALA A 88 -11.91 9.46 11.03
N LEU A 89 -12.71 9.13 10.02
CA LEU A 89 -12.51 7.97 9.16
C LEU A 89 -12.17 8.46 7.76
N THR A 90 -11.15 7.88 7.15
CA THR A 90 -10.93 7.96 5.71
C THR A 90 -11.47 6.70 5.07
N VAL A 91 -12.36 6.86 4.10
CA VAL A 91 -12.96 5.78 3.32
C VAL A 91 -12.48 5.91 1.88
N ARG A 92 -11.93 4.83 1.31
CA ARG A 92 -11.40 4.80 -0.06
C ARG A 92 -11.78 3.52 -0.77
N GLU A 93 -11.99 3.59 -2.08
CA GLU A 93 -12.02 2.41 -2.94
C GLU A 93 -10.61 1.82 -3.05
N VAL A 94 -10.50 0.50 -3.04
CA VAL A 94 -9.23 -0.21 -3.15
C VAL A 94 -9.34 -1.40 -4.07
N GLU A 95 -8.25 -1.67 -4.78
CA GLU A 95 -8.04 -2.92 -5.51
C GLU A 95 -6.98 -3.75 -4.79
N PRO A 96 -7.00 -5.10 -4.96
CA PRO A 96 -5.94 -5.95 -4.45
C PRO A 96 -4.55 -5.53 -4.92
N TYR A 97 -3.60 -5.56 -3.99
CA TYR A 97 -2.19 -5.30 -4.26
C TYR A 97 -1.31 -6.09 -3.29
N VAL A 98 0.00 -6.09 -3.49
CA VAL A 98 0.95 -6.63 -2.52
C VAL A 98 1.52 -5.48 -1.69
N GLU A 99 1.20 -5.47 -0.39
CA GLU A 99 1.85 -4.60 0.60
C GLU A 99 3.29 -5.08 0.79
N VAL A 100 4.24 -4.25 0.36
CA VAL A 100 5.67 -4.51 0.41
C VAL A 100 6.15 -4.37 1.84
N THR A 101 6.65 -5.46 2.42
CA THR A 101 7.20 -5.52 3.78
C THR A 101 8.72 -5.54 3.81
N GLY A 102 9.35 -5.86 2.68
CA GLY A 102 10.80 -5.93 2.57
C GLY A 102 11.27 -5.70 1.13
N VAL A 103 12.39 -4.98 1.00
CA VAL A 103 13.10 -4.82 -0.28
C VAL A 103 14.59 -4.96 -0.01
N VAL A 104 15.24 -5.89 -0.69
CA VAL A 104 16.70 -6.04 -0.71
C VAL A 104 17.17 -5.76 -2.13
N ALA A 105 18.18 -4.90 -2.25
CA ALA A 105 18.73 -4.49 -3.53
C ALA A 105 20.26 -4.63 -3.46
N ASP A 106 20.74 -5.84 -3.71
CA ASP A 106 22.15 -6.22 -3.64
C ASP A 106 22.48 -7.34 -4.63
N GLY A 107 23.76 -7.51 -4.94
CA GLY A 107 24.26 -8.65 -5.72
C GLY A 107 23.76 -8.73 -7.16
N GLY A 108 23.26 -7.62 -7.74
CA GLY A 108 22.66 -7.62 -9.07
C GLY A 108 21.19 -8.09 -9.09
N VAL A 109 20.56 -8.15 -7.93
CA VAL A 109 19.19 -8.64 -7.75
C VAL A 109 18.37 -7.61 -6.97
N ILE A 110 17.08 -7.52 -7.29
CA ILE A 110 16.09 -6.88 -6.43
C ILE A 110 15.16 -7.97 -5.91
N GLU A 111 15.14 -8.14 -4.60
CA GLU A 111 14.25 -9.05 -3.89
C GLU A 111 13.17 -8.25 -3.18
N VAL A 112 11.94 -8.74 -3.23
CA VAL A 112 10.77 -8.11 -2.63
C VAL A 112 9.97 -9.14 -1.86
N GLU A 113 9.63 -8.79 -0.62
CA GLU A 113 8.69 -9.52 0.23
C GLU A 113 7.44 -8.69 0.46
N GLY A 114 6.30 -9.37 0.64
CA GLY A 114 5.07 -8.67 0.97
C GLY A 114 3.89 -9.57 1.29
N LEU A 115 2.73 -8.94 1.44
CA LEU A 115 1.46 -9.57 1.75
C LEU A 115 0.38 -9.09 0.80
N VAL A 116 -0.48 -9.99 0.30
CA VAL A 116 -1.68 -9.59 -0.44
C VAL A 116 -2.58 -8.79 0.50
N ALA A 117 -2.88 -7.55 0.13
CA ALA A 117 -3.84 -6.68 0.76
C ALA A 117 -5.14 -6.68 -0.06
N TYR A 118 -6.29 -6.71 0.62
CA TYR A 118 -7.63 -6.56 0.03
C TYR A 118 -8.06 -7.62 -1.01
N GLY A 119 -7.21 -8.60 -1.34
CA GLY A 119 -7.51 -9.70 -2.25
C GLY A 119 -7.66 -11.06 -1.56
N ALA A 120 -8.20 -12.05 -2.27
CA ALA A 120 -8.13 -13.44 -1.81
C ALA A 120 -6.67 -13.94 -1.84
N PRO A 121 -6.31 -14.97 -1.05
CA PRO A 121 -5.07 -15.71 -1.26
C PRO A 121 -4.96 -16.18 -2.72
N TYR A 122 -3.77 -16.08 -3.30
CA TYR A 122 -3.51 -16.55 -4.67
C TYR A 122 -2.74 -17.87 -4.64
N GLU A 123 -3.07 -18.76 -5.56
CA GLU A 123 -2.37 -20.02 -5.79
C GLU A 123 -1.91 -20.09 -7.25
N GLY A 124 -0.83 -20.84 -7.51
CA GLY A 124 -0.32 -21.07 -8.86
C GLY A 124 1.08 -20.51 -9.10
N ALA A 125 1.49 -20.50 -10.37
CA ALA A 125 2.81 -20.05 -10.78
C ALA A 125 2.92 -18.53 -10.58
N ALA A 126 3.97 -18.10 -9.89
CA ALA A 126 4.18 -16.71 -9.52
C ALA A 126 5.50 -16.16 -10.10
N ARG A 127 5.51 -14.86 -10.40
CA ARG A 127 6.67 -14.11 -10.90
C ARG A 127 6.73 -12.72 -10.29
N LEU A 128 7.94 -12.22 -10.10
CA LEU A 128 8.19 -10.78 -9.94
C LEU A 128 8.46 -10.21 -11.34
N VAL A 129 7.68 -9.22 -11.77
CA VAL A 129 7.75 -8.68 -13.12
C VAL A 129 8.06 -7.19 -13.06
N ALA A 130 9.15 -6.79 -13.73
CA ALA A 130 9.50 -5.41 -14.00
C ALA A 130 8.97 -5.03 -15.40
N VAL A 131 8.08 -4.05 -15.46
CA VAL A 131 7.47 -3.57 -16.70
C VAL A 131 8.03 -2.18 -17.04
N PRO A 132 8.68 -1.98 -18.19
CA PRO A 132 9.24 -0.68 -18.54
C PRO A 132 8.12 0.27 -18.94
N ARG A 133 8.20 1.52 -18.49
CA ARG A 133 7.21 2.54 -18.90
C ARG A 133 7.30 2.90 -20.38
N LYS A 134 8.44 2.63 -21.04
CA LYS A 134 8.67 2.94 -22.47
C LYS A 134 9.70 2.00 -23.14
N GLY A 135 9.24 1.25 -24.14
CA GLY A 135 10.05 0.78 -25.28
C GLY A 135 11.03 -0.38 -25.07
N ALA A 136 11.03 -1.02 -23.90
CA ALA A 136 11.72 -2.30 -23.69
C ALA A 136 10.68 -3.40 -23.43
N GLU A 137 11.10 -4.65 -23.46
CA GLU A 137 10.26 -5.79 -23.04
C GLU A 137 10.28 -5.95 -21.51
N PRO A 138 9.20 -6.47 -20.90
CA PRO A 138 9.20 -6.80 -19.48
C PRO A 138 10.28 -7.81 -19.10
N VAL A 139 10.89 -7.62 -17.93
CA VAL A 139 11.82 -8.57 -17.32
C VAL A 139 11.11 -9.26 -16.17
N SER A 140 11.25 -10.58 -16.05
CA SER A 140 10.64 -11.33 -14.96
C SER A 140 11.64 -12.25 -14.28
N GLY A 141 11.43 -12.49 -12.99
CA GLY A 141 12.16 -13.47 -12.21
C GLY A 141 11.24 -14.32 -11.33
N PRO A 142 11.81 -15.30 -10.61
CA PRO A 142 11.03 -16.24 -9.83
C PRO A 142 10.32 -15.55 -8.67
N ALA A 143 9.12 -16.02 -8.34
CA ALA A 143 8.43 -15.65 -7.12
C ALA A 143 7.61 -16.82 -6.56
N THR A 144 7.15 -16.65 -5.33
CA THR A 144 6.29 -17.60 -4.61
C THR A 144 5.13 -16.85 -3.97
N PHE A 145 3.96 -17.49 -3.95
CA PHE A 145 2.84 -17.13 -3.09
C PHE A 145 2.59 -18.27 -2.09
N GLY A 146 2.68 -17.95 -0.80
CA GLY A 146 2.38 -18.85 0.31
C GLY A 146 1.18 -18.33 1.09
N GLY A 147 -0.03 -18.73 0.68
CA GLY A 147 -1.27 -18.14 1.17
C GLY A 147 -1.36 -16.67 0.76
N ARG A 148 -1.07 -15.76 1.70
CA ARG A 148 -1.03 -14.31 1.42
C ARG A 148 0.39 -13.75 1.26
N ARG A 149 1.42 -14.52 1.61
CA ARG A 149 2.80 -14.06 1.55
C ARG A 149 3.31 -14.11 0.13
N PHE A 150 3.90 -13.02 -0.32
CA PHE A 150 4.64 -12.91 -1.56
C PHE A 150 6.13 -12.83 -1.26
N GLY A 151 6.93 -13.54 -2.05
CA GLY A 151 8.37 -13.36 -2.10
C GLY A 151 8.85 -13.54 -3.53
N GLY A 152 9.58 -12.58 -4.08
CA GLY A 152 10.03 -12.64 -5.46
C GLY A 152 11.34 -11.89 -5.69
N SER A 153 12.03 -12.25 -6.77
CA SER A 153 13.31 -11.64 -7.15
C SER A 153 13.37 -11.36 -8.65
N VAL A 154 14.11 -10.34 -9.04
CA VAL A 154 14.37 -10.01 -10.45
C VAL A 154 15.81 -9.53 -10.63
N LEU A 155 16.47 -10.01 -11.68
CA LEU A 155 17.83 -9.58 -12.04
C LEU A 155 17.81 -8.18 -12.65
N ILE A 156 18.80 -7.35 -12.29
CA ILE A 156 18.87 -5.98 -12.81
C ILE A 156 19.58 -5.88 -14.18
N GLU A 157 20.44 -6.85 -14.50
CA GLU A 157 21.22 -6.84 -15.75
C GLU A 157 20.31 -6.81 -17.00
N PRO A 158 19.26 -7.65 -17.14
CA PRO A 158 18.38 -7.58 -18.29
C PRO A 158 17.58 -6.27 -18.40
N MET A 159 17.39 -5.55 -17.28
CA MET A 159 16.69 -4.25 -17.29
C MET A 159 17.59 -3.13 -17.82
N ALA A 160 18.90 -3.25 -17.59
CA ALA A 160 19.92 -2.29 -18.03
C ALA A 160 20.42 -2.57 -19.45
N ASP A 161 20.18 -3.77 -19.98
CA ASP A 161 20.61 -4.15 -21.32
C ASP A 161 20.07 -3.19 -22.40
N GLY A 162 20.95 -2.78 -23.31
CA GLY A 162 20.63 -1.85 -24.39
C GLY A 162 20.12 -0.46 -23.94
N GLN A 163 20.25 -0.08 -22.67
CA GLN A 163 19.77 1.22 -22.20
C GLN A 163 20.56 2.38 -22.83
N ALA A 164 19.94 3.04 -23.81
CA ALA A 164 20.50 4.24 -24.45
C ALA A 164 19.99 5.57 -23.86
N ARG A 165 18.85 5.55 -23.13
CA ARG A 165 18.24 6.77 -22.58
C ARG A 165 18.88 7.15 -21.26
N LYS A 166 19.09 8.46 -21.05
CA LYS A 166 19.64 9.02 -19.81
C LYS A 166 18.91 8.54 -18.56
N ARG A 167 17.58 8.37 -18.64
CA ARG A 167 16.76 7.83 -17.54
C ARG A 167 15.59 7.02 -18.06
N VAL A 168 15.36 5.85 -17.47
CA VAL A 168 14.18 4.99 -17.70
C VAL A 168 13.59 4.53 -16.37
N PHE A 169 12.32 4.15 -16.40
CA PHE A 169 11.56 3.74 -15.22
C PHE A 169 10.83 2.44 -15.51
N TRP A 170 10.84 1.55 -14.51
CA TRP A 170 10.23 0.24 -14.55
C TRP A 170 9.30 0.10 -13.35
N ASP A 171 8.06 -0.29 -13.59
CA ASP A 171 7.09 -0.55 -12.51
C ASP A 171 7.17 -2.02 -12.11
N LEU A 172 7.22 -2.31 -10.80
CA LEU A 172 7.31 -3.67 -10.30
C LEU A 172 5.91 -4.20 -9.93
N HIS A 173 5.66 -5.45 -10.31
CA HIS A 173 4.41 -6.14 -10.05
C HIS A 173 4.66 -7.58 -9.59
N ALA A 174 3.81 -8.08 -8.71
CA ALA A 174 3.65 -9.51 -8.54
C ALA A 174 2.70 -10.01 -9.64
N GLU A 175 3.03 -11.11 -10.30
CA GLU A 175 2.14 -11.78 -11.25
C GLU A 175 1.90 -13.21 -10.79
N VAL A 176 0.64 -13.63 -10.74
CA VAL A 176 0.24 -14.98 -10.33
C VAL A 176 -0.97 -15.42 -11.12
N ASP A 177 -0.87 -16.58 -11.78
CA ASP A 177 -1.92 -17.14 -12.65
C ASP A 177 -2.51 -16.11 -13.66
N GLY A 178 -1.65 -15.27 -14.23
CA GLY A 178 -2.03 -14.21 -15.19
C GLY A 178 -2.63 -12.95 -14.55
N VAL A 179 -2.85 -12.91 -13.24
CA VAL A 179 -3.26 -11.71 -12.50
C VAL A 179 -2.02 -10.92 -12.12
N ARG A 180 -2.00 -9.62 -12.46
CA ARG A 180 -0.91 -8.71 -12.12
C ARG A 180 -1.33 -7.77 -11.00
N LEU A 181 -0.61 -7.82 -9.89
CA LEU A 181 -0.83 -7.03 -8.69
C LEU A 181 0.27 -5.96 -8.55
N PRO A 182 -0.09 -4.69 -8.30
CA PRO A 182 0.88 -3.67 -7.95
C PRO A 182 1.65 -4.06 -6.67
N LEU A 183 2.94 -3.73 -6.62
CA LEU A 183 3.69 -3.71 -5.37
C LEU A 183 3.61 -2.30 -4.79
N ALA A 184 3.15 -2.13 -3.55
CA ALA A 184 3.07 -0.82 -2.90
C ALA A 184 3.29 -0.94 -1.40
N ALA A 185 3.61 0.16 -0.71
CA ALA A 185 3.67 0.21 0.75
C ALA A 185 2.73 1.32 1.23
N ARG A 186 1.56 0.97 1.75
CA ARG A 186 0.48 1.92 2.05
C ARG A 186 -0.06 1.76 3.47
N LEU A 187 0.19 0.66 4.18
CA LEU A 187 -0.42 0.38 5.48
C LEU A 187 0.34 0.99 6.67
N ASP A 188 1.61 1.35 6.50
CA ASP A 188 2.47 1.90 7.57
C ASP A 188 2.19 3.38 7.96
N ASP A 189 1.16 3.98 7.36
CA ASP A 189 0.77 5.40 7.52
C ASP A 189 1.87 6.44 7.20
N VAL A 190 2.95 6.01 6.55
CA VAL A 190 3.99 6.90 6.04
C VAL A 190 3.59 7.39 4.66
N ALA A 191 2.92 8.52 4.57
CA ALA A 191 2.64 9.15 3.27
C ALA A 191 3.91 9.66 2.57
N GLU A 192 3.87 9.83 1.24
CA GLU A 192 4.91 10.48 0.43
C GLU A 192 6.27 9.78 0.50
N LYS A 193 6.28 8.43 0.40
CA LYS A 193 7.51 7.64 0.54
C LYS A 193 8.56 7.99 -0.51
N LYS A 194 8.14 8.46 -1.68
CA LYS A 194 9.04 8.98 -2.72
C LYS A 194 9.98 10.07 -2.21
N ALA A 195 9.59 10.90 -1.24
CA ALA A 195 10.46 11.92 -0.67
C ALA A 195 11.30 11.39 0.52
N LYS A 196 10.78 10.40 1.24
CA LYS A 196 11.28 9.96 2.57
C LYS A 196 12.15 8.71 2.53
N VAL A 197 11.92 7.81 1.58
CA VAL A 197 12.61 6.51 1.48
C VAL A 197 13.61 6.51 0.33
N ARG A 198 14.82 6.02 0.61
CA ARG A 198 15.90 5.89 -0.38
C ARG A 198 16.52 4.51 -0.25
N PHE A 199 16.41 3.70 -1.29
CA PHE A 199 17.11 2.44 -1.38
C PHE A 199 18.56 2.64 -1.88
N PRO A 200 19.50 1.78 -1.45
CA PRO A 200 20.82 1.70 -2.06
C PRO A 200 20.72 1.57 -3.58
N ALA A 201 21.67 2.20 -4.29
CA ALA A 201 21.79 1.99 -5.72
C ALA A 201 22.72 0.81 -5.99
N GLN A 202 22.44 0.08 -7.06
CA GLN A 202 23.31 -0.91 -7.66
C GLN A 202 23.77 -0.43 -9.03
N HIS A 203 24.76 -1.09 -9.61
CA HIS A 203 25.36 -0.70 -10.89
C HIS A 203 25.47 -1.89 -11.85
N VAL A 204 25.13 -1.66 -13.11
CA VAL A 204 25.41 -2.55 -14.25
C VAL A 204 26.20 -1.75 -15.27
N GLY A 205 27.52 -1.93 -15.29
CA GLY A 205 28.41 -1.01 -16.03
C GLY A 205 28.21 0.43 -15.57
N GLN A 206 27.90 1.33 -16.50
CA GLN A 206 27.62 2.75 -16.24
C GLN A 206 26.14 3.05 -15.89
N ILE A 207 25.31 2.01 -15.78
CA ILE A 207 23.89 2.16 -15.48
C ILE A 207 23.69 2.01 -13.97
N ARG A 208 23.29 3.10 -13.32
CA ARG A 208 22.82 3.08 -11.95
C ARG A 208 21.37 2.61 -11.89
N VAL A 209 21.12 1.56 -11.13
CA VAL A 209 19.80 0.95 -10.90
C VAL A 209 19.38 1.21 -9.46
N ARG A 210 18.18 1.76 -9.24
CA ARG A 210 17.70 2.09 -7.89
C ARG A 210 16.20 1.83 -7.74
N PRO A 211 15.78 0.98 -6.79
CA PRO A 211 14.40 0.94 -6.35
C PRO A 211 13.97 2.27 -5.74
N TYR A 212 12.70 2.63 -5.92
CA TYR A 212 12.10 3.82 -5.33
C TYR A 212 10.58 3.66 -5.24
N TYR A 213 9.94 4.41 -4.34
CA TYR A 213 8.49 4.53 -4.32
C TYR A 213 8.02 5.66 -5.25
N THR A 214 6.94 5.44 -5.97
CA THR A 214 6.26 6.45 -6.80
C THR A 214 5.43 7.42 -5.94
N ASP A 215 4.75 8.38 -6.58
CA ASP A 215 3.82 9.29 -5.89
C ASP A 215 2.57 8.56 -5.33
N SER A 216 2.30 7.33 -5.80
CA SER A 216 1.22 6.45 -5.31
C SER A 216 1.72 5.42 -4.29
N ASP A 217 2.94 5.62 -3.77
CA ASP A 217 3.67 4.70 -2.90
C ASP A 217 3.82 3.28 -3.48
N SER A 218 3.78 3.15 -4.81
CA SER A 218 4.06 1.91 -5.52
C SER A 218 5.57 1.72 -5.71
N LEU A 219 6.06 0.49 -5.61
CA LEU A 219 7.47 0.18 -5.79
C LEU A 219 7.82 0.12 -7.28
N ALA A 220 8.87 0.83 -7.66
CA ALA A 220 9.38 0.90 -9.02
C ALA A 220 10.91 0.92 -9.00
N VAL A 221 11.53 0.83 -10.18
CA VAL A 221 12.97 0.91 -10.37
C VAL A 221 13.28 2.04 -11.34
N ALA A 222 14.21 2.91 -10.97
CA ALA A 222 14.76 3.93 -11.84
C ALA A 222 16.15 3.50 -12.30
N LEU A 223 16.39 3.56 -13.60
CA LEU A 223 17.71 3.36 -14.17
C LEU A 223 18.19 4.68 -14.76
N SER A 224 19.45 5.04 -14.51
CA SER A 224 20.08 6.24 -15.04
C SER A 224 21.49 5.95 -15.52
N VAL A 225 21.84 6.47 -16.69
CA VAL A 225 23.23 6.48 -17.17
C VAL A 225 24.01 7.46 -16.30
N GLU A 226 25.05 6.99 -15.62
CA GLU A 226 26.03 7.85 -14.98
C GLU A 226 27.06 8.26 -16.03
N GLU A 227 27.27 9.56 -16.19
CA GLU A 227 28.38 10.07 -16.99
C GLU A 227 29.65 9.87 -16.15
N GLU A 228 30.72 9.30 -16.73
CA GLU A 228 32.01 9.24 -16.04
C GLU A 228 32.38 10.64 -15.57
N ALA A 229 32.66 10.78 -14.27
CA ALA A 229 33.19 12.03 -13.74
C ALA A 229 34.56 12.26 -14.40
N ALA A 230 34.61 13.23 -15.30
CA ALA A 230 35.83 13.69 -15.95
C ALA A 230 36.84 14.27 -14.96
#